data_AF-A0A7Z2PW56-F1
#
_entry.id   AF-A0A7Z2PW56-F1
#
_cell.length_a   1.000
_cell.length_b   1.000
_cell.length_c   1.000
_cell.angle_alpha   90.00
_cell.angle_beta   90.00
_cell.angle_gamma   90.00
#
_symmetry.space_group_name_H-M   'P 1'
#
loop_
_entity.id
_entity.type
_entity.pdbx_description
1 polymer ?
#
loop_
_entity_poly.entity_id
_entity_poly.type
_entity_poly.pdbx_seq_one_letter_code
_entity_poly.pdbx_strand_id
1 'polypeptide(L)' 'MPVARKSVMVLGQLKMTMTRWRKLLETVRDPYRPERHYMRGPGPKWHAKHHTLHQNGVL' A
#
# COMPACT_ATOMS: atom_id res chain seq x y z
N MET A 1 11.41 -24.98 40.27
CA MET A 1 12.28 -24.73 39.10
C MET A 1 11.76 -23.53 38.27
N PRO A 2 12.01 -22.28 38.69
CA PRO A 2 11.39 -21.09 38.08
C PRO A 2 12.14 -20.51 36.86
N VAL A 3 13.37 -20.98 36.58
CA VAL A 3 14.24 -20.40 35.53
C VAL A 3 13.77 -20.76 34.11
N ALA A 4 13.24 -21.98 33.92
CA ALA A 4 12.85 -22.49 32.60
C ALA A 4 11.63 -21.77 31.97
N ARG A 5 10.68 -21.28 32.79
CA ARG A 5 9.49 -20.58 32.27
C ARG A 5 9.80 -19.20 31.69
N LYS A 6 10.76 -18.48 32.29
CA LYS A 6 11.13 -17.12 31.86
C LYS A 6 11.74 -17.16 30.45
N SER A 7 12.62 -18.12 30.18
CA SER A 7 13.26 -18.26 28.85
C SER A 7 12.27 -18.57 27.72
N VAL A 8 11.25 -19.41 27.96
CA VAL A 8 10.23 -19.73 26.95
C VAL A 8 9.35 -18.51 26.62
N MET A 9 8.99 -17.72 27.64
CA MET A 9 8.25 -16.47 27.44
C MET A 9 9.06 -15.42 26.65
N VAL A 10 10.34 -15.24 26.97
CA VAL A 10 11.23 -14.29 26.28
C VAL A 10 11.40 -14.67 24.81
N LEU A 11 11.59 -15.96 24.50
CA LEU A 11 11.69 -16.44 23.12
C LEU A 11 10.36 -16.26 22.35
N GLY A 12 9.22 -16.44 23.02
CA GLY A 12 7.90 -16.18 22.43
C GLY A 12 7.70 -14.69 22.11
N GLN A 13 8.08 -13.79 23.01
CA GLN A 13 8.00 -12.34 22.81
C GLN A 13 8.92 -11.87 21.67
N LEU A 14 10.13 -12.44 21.57
CA LEU A 14 11.05 -12.14 20.47
C LEU A 14 10.48 -12.58 19.12
N LYS A 15 9.86 -13.77 19.05
CA LYS A 15 9.21 -14.25 17.82
C LYS A 15 8.04 -13.35 17.39
N MET A 16 7.20 -12.92 18.33
CA MET A 16 6.07 -12.03 18.04
C MET A 16 6.52 -10.66 17.54
N THR A 17 7.54 -10.08 18.17
CA THR A 17 8.11 -8.79 17.74
C THR A 17 8.75 -8.91 16.36
N MET A 18 9.55 -9.95 16.11
CA MET A 18 10.19 -10.19 14.82
C MET A 18 9.18 -10.35 13.67
N THR A 19 8.09 -11.08 13.89
CA THR A 19 7.01 -11.21 12.90
C THR A 19 6.33 -9.87 12.61
N ARG A 20 6.13 -9.04 13.64
CA ARG A 20 5.53 -7.72 13.50
C ARG A 20 6.44 -6.76 12.71
N TRP A 21 7.74 -6.80 12.99
CA TRP A 21 8.75 -6.04 12.25
C TRP A 21 8.85 -6.47 10.79
N ARG A 22 8.80 -7.77 10.50
CA ARG A 22 8.80 -8.29 9.12
C ARG A 22 7.60 -7.75 8.31
N LYS A 23 6.40 -7.79 8.87
CA LYS A 23 5.18 -7.30 8.20
C LYS A 23 5.21 -5.79 7.93
N LEU A 24 5.79 -5.01 8.85
CA LEU A 24 5.99 -3.58 8.65
C LEU A 24 6.96 -3.31 7.50
N LEU A 25 8.09 -4.03 7.46
CA LEU A 25 9.07 -3.90 6.38
C LEU A 25 8.49 -4.30 5.02
N GLU A 26 7.66 -5.34 4.96
CA GLU A 26 6.95 -5.73 3.74
C GLU A 26 6.01 -4.62 3.24
N THR A 27 5.31 -3.95 4.16
CA THR A 27 4.40 -2.85 3.82
C THR A 27 5.15 -1.62 3.32
N VAL A 28 6.27 -1.27 3.98
CA VAL A 28 7.10 -0.12 3.58
C VAL A 28 7.81 -0.37 2.25
N ARG A 29 8.13 -1.63 1.94
CA ARG A 29 8.75 -2.03 0.67
C ARG A 29 7.75 -2.26 -0.45
N ASP A 30 6.44 -2.19 -0.19
CA ASP A 30 5.42 -2.30 -1.23
C ASP A 30 5.42 -1.03 -2.10
N PRO A 31 5.72 -1.14 -3.41
CA PRO A 31 5.70 0.02 -4.29
C PRO A 31 4.30 0.63 -4.35
N TYR A 32 4.20 1.95 -4.20
CA TYR A 32 2.93 2.65 -4.39
C TYR A 32 2.43 2.42 -5.82
N ARG A 33 1.30 1.71 -5.97
CA ARG A 33 0.63 1.42 -7.24
C ARG A 33 -0.59 2.32 -7.39
N PRO A 34 -0.43 3.53 -7.93
CA PRO A 34 -1.53 4.46 -8.01
C PRO A 34 -2.62 3.98 -8.97
N GLU A 35 -2.34 3.03 -9.87
CA GLU A 35 -3.30 2.38 -10.78
C GLU A 35 -4.44 1.66 -10.04
N ARG A 36 -4.20 1.22 -8.79
CA ARG A 36 -5.27 0.66 -7.93
C ARG A 36 -6.18 1.73 -7.35
N HIS A 37 -5.72 2.97 -7.30
CA HIS A 37 -6.38 4.10 -6.64
C HIS A 37 -6.91 5.15 -7.62
N TYR A 38 -6.44 5.13 -8.88
CA TYR A 38 -7.00 5.88 -9.99
C TYR A 38 -8.29 5.22 -10.52
N MET A 39 -9.30 5.10 -9.65
CA MET A 39 -10.68 4.79 -10.07
C MET A 39 -11.48 6.07 -10.35
N ARG A 40 -10.80 7.21 -10.49
CA ARG A 40 -11.39 8.47 -10.93
C ARG A 40 -10.82 8.78 -12.30
N GLY A 41 -11.66 8.60 -13.32
CA GLY A 41 -11.36 9.01 -14.68
C GLY A 41 -11.07 10.51 -14.77
N PRO A 42 -10.73 11.00 -15.97
CA PRO A 42 -10.41 12.41 -16.17
C PRO A 42 -11.50 13.33 -15.61
N GLY A 43 -11.09 14.33 -14.83
CA GLY A 43 -12.02 15.28 -14.23
C GLY A 43 -12.64 16.24 -15.28
N PRO A 44 -13.67 17.02 -14.90
CA PRO A 44 -14.33 17.97 -15.82
C PRO A 44 -13.37 18.96 -16.50
N LYS A 45 -12.30 19.37 -15.80
CA LYS A 45 -11.24 20.23 -16.37
C LYS A 45 -10.42 19.55 -17.46
N TRP A 46 -10.26 18.23 -17.40
CA TRP A 46 -9.62 17.46 -18.46
C TRP A 46 -10.56 17.37 -19.66
N HIS A 47 -11.84 17.02 -19.43
CA HIS A 47 -12.82 16.99 -20.52
C HIS A 47 -12.96 18.33 -21.24
N ALA A 48 -13.03 19.46 -20.53
CA ALA A 48 -13.13 20.79 -21.15
C ALA A 48 -11.94 21.12 -22.08
N LYS A 49 -10.75 20.59 -21.81
CA LYS A 49 -9.55 20.80 -22.66
C LYS A 49 -9.49 19.87 -23.87
N HIS A 50 -10.12 18.70 -23.79
CA HIS A 50 -10.07 17.67 -24.82
C HIS A 50 -11.36 17.57 -25.65
N HIS A 51 -12.49 18.09 -25.16
CA HIS A 51 -13.75 18.19 -25.94
C HIS A 51 -13.63 19.16 -27.12
N THR A 52 -12.77 20.18 -27.01
CA THR A 52 -12.45 21.10 -28.11
C THR A 52 -11.78 20.40 -29.29
N LEU A 53 -11.11 19.26 -29.06
CA LEU A 53 -10.53 18.43 -30.13
C LEU A 53 -11.61 17.59 -30.84
N HIS A 54 -12.65 17.15 -30.12
CA HIS A 54 -13.71 16.29 -30.68
C HIS A 54 -14.83 17.08 -31.38
N GLN A 55 -15.03 18.36 -31.04
CA GLN A 55 -16.01 19.24 -31.70
C GLN A 55 -15.58 19.72 -33.09
N ASN A 56 -14.30 19.56 -33.46
CA ASN A 56 -13.77 19.95 -34.77
C ASN A 56 -13.62 18.77 -35.76
N GLY A 57 -14.24 17.62 -35.46
CA GLY A 57 -14.54 16.56 -36.43
C GLY A 57 -13.44 16.19 -37.42
N VAL A 58 -12.41 15.47 -36.97
CA VAL A 58 -11.68 14.55 -37.85
C VAL A 58 -11.39 13.26 -37.07
N LEU A 59 -12.23 12.26 -37.37
CA LEU A 59 -12.22 10.83 -37.03
C LEU A 59 -12.20 10.41 -35.55
#